data_AF-A0A7W7SJX7-F1
#
_entry.id   AF-A0A7W7SJX7-F1
#
_cell.length_a   1.000
_cell.length_b   1.000
_cell.length_c   1.000
_cell.angle_alpha   90.00
_cell.angle_beta   90.00
_cell.angle_gamma   90.00
#
_symmetry.space_group_name_H-M   'P 1'
#
loop_
_entity.id
_entity.type
_entity.pdbx_description
1 polymer ?
#
loop_
_entity_poly.entity_id
_entity_poly.type
_entity_poly.pdbx_seq_one_letter_code
_entity_poly.pdbx_strand_id
1 'polypeptide(L)'
;MTRQQLTDWLREYLADLLDVAPEQIGTDIPLEQLGVDSATTLVLSADLTAHTGREVRPGEIFDHPTVERLAARLTGSTDPVAAG
;
A
#
# COMPACT_ATOMS: atom_id res chain seq x y z
N MET A 1 -12.86 6.16 -3.07
CA MET A 1 -11.84 5.25 -3.63
C MET A 1 -12.16 3.83 -3.20
N THR A 2 -12.13 2.83 -4.09
CA THR A 2 -12.37 1.42 -3.74
C THR A 2 -11.06 0.71 -3.44
N ARG A 3 -11.09 -0.47 -2.79
CA ARG A 3 -9.89 -1.27 -2.51
C ARG A 3 -9.09 -1.55 -3.79
N GLN A 4 -9.78 -1.97 -4.84
CA GLN A 4 -9.16 -2.26 -6.14
C GLN A 4 -8.45 -1.03 -6.73
N GLN A 5 -9.08 0.16 -6.68
CA GLN A 5 -8.47 1.39 -7.20
C GLN A 5 -7.21 1.77 -6.42
N LEU A 6 -7.20 1.55 -5.10
CA LEU A 6 -6.05 1.86 -4.25
C LEU A 6 -4.92 0.84 -4.43
N THR A 7 -5.27 -0.43 -4.59
CA THR A 7 -4.32 -1.49 -4.94
C THR A 7 -3.67 -1.22 -6.30
N ASP A 8 -4.44 -0.82 -7.30
CA ASP A 8 -3.94 -0.51 -8.64
C ASP A 8 -2.97 0.68 -8.59
N TRP A 9 -3.40 1.78 -7.96
CA TRP A 9 -2.55 2.95 -7.76
C TRP A 9 -1.25 2.63 -7.01
N LEU A 10 -1.31 1.83 -5.95
CA LEU A 10 -0.11 1.39 -5.21
C LEU A 10 0.82 0.55 -6.08
N ARG A 11 0.28 -0.33 -6.94
CA ARG A 11 1.07 -1.12 -7.87
C ARG A 11 1.74 -0.24 -8.91
N GLU A 12 1.02 0.69 -9.50
CA GLU A 12 1.57 1.64 -10.48
C GLU A 12 2.67 2.50 -9.85
N TYR A 13 2.43 3.02 -8.65
CA TYR A 13 3.41 3.84 -7.92
C TYR A 13 4.71 3.05 -7.62
N LEU A 14 4.57 1.81 -7.14
CA LEU A 14 5.71 0.95 -6.84
C LEU A 14 6.43 0.48 -8.11
N ALA A 15 5.68 0.22 -9.17
CA ALA A 15 6.21 -0.18 -10.47
C ALA A 15 7.09 0.92 -11.09
N ASP A 16 6.60 2.16 -11.07
CA ASP A 16 7.36 3.34 -11.51
C ASP A 16 8.64 3.53 -10.69
N LEU A 17 8.53 3.42 -9.36
CA LEU A 17 9.66 3.60 -8.47
C LEU A 17 10.74 2.52 -8.64
N LEU A 18 10.32 1.27 -8.84
CA LEU A 18 11.21 0.12 -8.93
C LEU A 18 11.67 -0.18 -10.36
N ASP A 19 11.22 0.62 -11.34
CA ASP A 19 11.48 0.42 -12.78
C ASP A 19 11.06 -0.98 -13.26
N VAL A 20 9.87 -1.43 -12.83
CA VAL A 20 9.29 -2.73 -13.20
C VAL A 20 7.86 -2.57 -13.72
N ALA A 21 7.29 -3.64 -14.29
CA ALA A 21 5.89 -3.64 -14.67
C ALA A 21 4.97 -3.75 -13.43
N PRO A 22 3.80 -3.09 -13.41
CA PRO A 22 2.83 -3.20 -12.30
C PRO A 22 2.33 -4.62 -12.06
N GLU A 23 2.36 -5.47 -13.09
CA GLU A 23 2.05 -6.90 -13.01
C GLU A 23 3.07 -7.70 -12.18
N GLN A 24 4.31 -7.21 -12.08
CA GLN A 24 5.37 -7.80 -11.26
C GLN A 24 5.22 -7.45 -9.78
N ILE A 25 4.47 -6.40 -9.45
CA ILE A 25 4.22 -5.99 -8.07
C ILE A 25 3.17 -6.92 -7.45
N GLY A 26 3.65 -7.90 -6.69
CA GLY A 26 2.77 -8.80 -5.93
C GLY A 26 2.09 -8.08 -4.78
N THR A 27 0.75 -8.14 -4.71
CA THR A 27 -0.03 -7.43 -3.68
C THR A 27 0.09 -8.05 -2.29
N ASP A 28 0.48 -9.33 -2.25
CA ASP A 28 0.73 -10.11 -1.03
C ASP A 28 2.22 -10.11 -0.62
N ILE A 29 3.08 -9.49 -1.44
CA ILE A 29 4.52 -9.45 -1.19
C ILE A 29 4.82 -8.27 -0.25
N PRO A 30 5.69 -8.47 0.77
CA PRO A 30 6.16 -7.38 1.59
C PRO A 30 6.86 -6.30 0.77
N LEU A 31 6.53 -5.03 1.03
CA LEU A 31 7.12 -3.87 0.37
C LEU A 31 8.65 -3.88 0.48
N GLU A 32 9.21 -4.29 1.62
CA GLU A 32 10.66 -4.47 1.80
C GLU A 32 11.28 -5.46 0.80
N GLN A 33 10.57 -6.55 0.47
CA GLN A 33 11.05 -7.55 -0.49
C GLN A 33 10.92 -7.06 -1.93
N LEU A 34 10.03 -6.10 -2.18
CA LEU A 34 9.93 -5.42 -3.47
C LEU A 34 11.04 -4.37 -3.64
N GLY A 35 11.76 -3.98 -2.58
CA GLY A 35 12.78 -2.93 -2.62
C GLY A 35 12.29 -1.57 -2.10
N VAL A 36 11.20 -1.56 -1.32
CA VAL A 36 10.72 -0.34 -0.65
C VAL A 36 11.49 -0.12 0.65
N ASP A 37 12.28 0.93 0.68
CA ASP A 37 13.02 1.36 1.85
C ASP A 37 12.26 2.37 2.72
N SER A 38 12.83 2.69 3.88
CA SER A 38 12.29 3.65 4.85
C SER A 38 11.99 5.03 4.26
N ALA A 39 12.85 5.52 3.35
CA ALA A 39 12.64 6.80 2.67
C ALA A 39 11.42 6.76 1.75
N THR A 40 11.29 5.69 0.96
CA THR A 40 10.12 5.46 0.11
C THR A 40 8.85 5.34 0.93
N THR A 41 8.88 4.62 2.04
CA THR A 41 7.75 4.48 2.96
C THR A 41 7.26 5.83 3.47
N LEU A 42 8.18 6.76 3.79
CA LEU A 42 7.81 8.11 4.20
C LEU A 42 7.10 8.87 3.07
N VAL A 43 7.65 8.86 1.85
CA VAL A 43 7.03 9.53 0.69
C VAL A 43 5.68 8.90 0.36
N LEU A 44 5.61 7.56 0.32
CA LEU A 44 4.39 6.80 0.09
C LEU A 44 3.30 7.16 1.10
N SER A 45 3.65 7.29 2.39
CA SER A 45 2.68 7.69 3.42
C SER A 45 2.11 9.09 3.21
N ALA A 46 2.95 10.04 2.77
CA ALA A 46 2.52 11.40 2.47
C ALA A 46 1.63 11.44 1.22
N ASP A 47 2.01 10.71 0.17
CA ASP A 47 1.26 10.66 -1.09
C ASP A 47 -0.09 9.94 -0.90
N LEU A 48 -0.11 8.83 -0.16
CA LEU A 48 -1.34 8.17 0.26
C LEU A 48 -2.24 9.10 1.06
N THR A 49 -1.68 9.94 1.93
CA THR A 49 -2.46 10.91 2.70
C THR A 49 -3.09 11.97 1.80
N ALA A 50 -2.33 12.48 0.83
CA ALA A 50 -2.81 13.44 -0.15
C ALA A 50 -3.87 12.82 -1.08
N HIS A 51 -3.66 11.57 -1.51
CA HIS A 51 -4.52 10.87 -2.45
C HIS A 51 -5.83 10.38 -1.83
N THR A 52 -5.75 9.80 -0.62
CA THR A 52 -6.93 9.27 0.09
C THR A 52 -7.64 10.32 0.95
N GLY A 53 -6.98 11.44 1.26
CA GLY A 53 -7.45 12.45 2.20
C GLY A 53 -7.48 11.98 3.66
N ARG A 54 -6.85 10.84 3.98
CA ARG A 54 -6.78 10.26 5.33
C ARG A 54 -5.34 10.29 5.82
N GLU A 55 -5.12 10.61 7.08
CA GLU A 55 -3.76 10.57 7.65
C GLU A 55 -3.21 9.14 7.61
N VAL A 56 -2.20 8.92 6.78
CA VAL A 56 -1.44 7.67 6.69
C VAL A 56 -0.06 7.92 7.26
N ARG A 57 0.31 7.17 8.29
CA ARG A 57 1.63 7.26 8.92
C ARG A 57 2.53 6.15 8.40
N PRO A 58 3.85 6.38 8.27
CA PRO A 58 4.78 5.34 7.87
C PRO A 58 4.74 4.12 8.82
N GLY A 59 4.43 4.33 10.11
CA GLY A 59 4.20 3.24 11.07
C GLY A 59 3.08 2.27 10.67
N GLU A 60 2.00 2.74 10.03
CA GLU A 60 0.94 1.85 9.53
C GLU A 60 1.42 1.03 8.33
N ILE A 61 2.34 1.56 7.53
CA ILE A 61 2.97 0.83 6.42
C ILE A 61 3.89 -0.27 6.93
N PHE A 62 4.60 -0.03 8.03
CA PHE A 62 5.37 -1.09 8.70
C PHE A 62 4.49 -2.16 9.34
N ASP A 63 3.32 -1.79 9.91
CA ASP A 63 2.36 -2.75 10.47
C ASP A 63 1.62 -3.55 9.37
N HIS A 64 1.47 -2.94 8.20
CA HIS A 64 0.82 -3.51 7.04
C HIS A 64 1.74 -3.46 5.83
N PRO A 65 2.80 -4.28 5.80
CA PRO A 65 3.87 -4.18 4.82
C PRO A 65 3.46 -4.69 3.43
N THR A 66 2.19 -4.83 3.11
CA THR A 66 1.73 -5.29 1.80
C THR A 66 0.69 -4.34 1.22
N VAL A 67 0.67 -4.24 -0.12
CA VAL A 67 -0.28 -3.43 -0.87
C VAL A 67 -1.73 -3.81 -0.51
N GLU A 68 -1.98 -5.12 -0.36
CA GLU A 68 -3.30 -5.62 -0.03
C GLU A 68 -3.79 -5.10 1.34
N ARG A 69 -2.95 -5.20 2.37
CA ARG A 69 -3.31 -4.80 3.73
C ARG A 69 -3.50 -3.29 3.84
N LEU A 70 -2.63 -2.51 3.19
CA LEU A 70 -2.79 -1.06 3.09
C LEU A 70 -4.11 -0.68 2.43
N ALA A 71 -4.42 -1.28 1.28
CA ALA A 71 -5.65 -1.00 0.57
C ALA A 71 -6.89 -1.37 1.41
N ALA A 72 -6.89 -2.51 2.09
CA ALA A 72 -7.97 -2.93 2.98
C ALA A 72 -8.15 -1.95 4.16
N ARG A 73 -7.06 -1.58 4.82
CA ARG A 73 -7.04 -0.64 5.96
C ARG A 73 -7.58 0.74 5.58
N LEU A 74 -7.13 1.27 4.45
CA LEU A 74 -7.43 2.62 3.98
C LEU A 74 -8.80 2.75 3.34
N THR A 75 -9.36 1.67 2.82
CA THR A 75 -10.74 1.66 2.29
C THR A 75 -11.79 1.33 3.33
N GLY A 76 -11.39 0.97 4.56
CA GLY A 76 -12.33 0.67 5.64
C GLY A 76 -13.19 -0.57 5.36
N SER A 77 -12.85 -1.35 4.33
CA SER A 77 -13.38 -2.71 4.16
C SER A 77 -12.67 -3.57 5.19
N THR A 78 -13.17 -3.51 6.43
CA THR A 78 -13.16 -4.67 7.28
C THR A 78 -13.98 -5.69 6.51
N ASP A 79 -13.33 -6.61 5.81
CA ASP A 79 -13.97 -7.92 5.74
C ASP A 79 -13.99 -8.42 7.19
N PRO A 80 -15.17 -8.73 7.76
CA PRO A 80 -15.27 -9.23 9.12
C PRO A 80 -14.73 -10.68 9.16
N VAL A 81 -13.41 -10.85 9.09
CA VAL A 81 -12.78 -12.14 9.35
C VAL A 81 -11.66 -11.99 10.38
N ALA A 82 -12.08 -11.77 11.63
CA ALA A 82 -11.34 -12.19 12.82
C ALA A 82 -12.27 -12.22 14.05
N ALA A 83 -13.27 -13.11 14.00
CA ALA A 83 -13.87 -13.72 15.17
C ALA A 83 -14.10 -15.20 14.82
N GLY A 84 -13.10 -16.03 15.12
CA GLY A 84 -13.11 -17.48 14.95
C GLY A 84 -12.13 -18.10 15.94
#